data_AF-A0A1H9Q5K5-F1
#
_entry.id   AF-A0A1H9Q5K5-F1
#
_cell.length_a   1.000
_cell.length_b   1.000
_cell.length_c   1.000
_cell.angle_alpha   90.00
_cell.angle_beta   90.00
_cell.angle_gamma   90.00
#
_symmetry.space_group_name_H-M   'P 1'
#
loop_
_entity.id
_entity.type
_entity.pdbx_description
1 polymer ?
#
loop_
_entity_poly.entity_id
_entity_poly.type
_entity_poly.pdbx_seq_one_letter_code
_entity_poly.pdbx_strand_id
1 'polypeptide(L)' 'MLRDNERSLKPLLLGLMLLASGCTTKPATSLPPSVAPARIPPLPLEARQPAAPPWCSPTCSHGLMLERESWRQRMTEPE' A
#
# COMPACT_ATOMS: atom_id res chain seq x y z
N MET A 1 -51.81 -1.23 -11.07
CA MET A 1 -50.81 -1.31 -10.00
C MET A 1 -49.65 -2.27 -10.35
N LEU A 2 -49.86 -3.49 -10.89
CA LEU A 2 -48.74 -4.40 -11.20
C LEU A 2 -47.87 -4.03 -12.43
N ARG A 3 -48.35 -3.18 -13.35
CA ARG A 3 -47.67 -2.91 -14.63
C ARG A 3 -46.48 -1.94 -14.53
N ASP A 4 -46.41 -1.13 -13.48
CA ASP A 4 -45.29 -0.20 -13.24
C ASP A 4 -44.10 -0.87 -12.54
N ASN A 5 -44.34 -1.91 -11.73
CA ASN A 5 -43.27 -2.65 -11.05
C ASN A 5 -42.38 -3.44 -12.02
N GLU A 6 -42.92 -3.94 -13.15
CA GLU A 6 -42.12 -4.66 -14.15
C GLU A 6 -41.17 -3.74 -14.93
N ARG A 7 -41.51 -2.45 -15.08
CA ARG A 7 -40.65 -1.46 -15.76
C ARG A 7 -39.43 -1.07 -14.92
N SER A 8 -39.54 -1.09 -13.60
CA SER A 8 -38.45 -0.76 -12.68
C SER A 8 -37.51 -1.94 -12.40
N LEU A 9 -38.02 -3.18 -12.52
CA LEU A 9 -37.24 -4.40 -12.26
C LEU A 9 -36.12 -4.63 -13.29
N LYS A 10 -36.38 -4.34 -14.58
CA LYS A 10 -35.42 -4.55 -15.67
C LYS A 10 -34.13 -3.71 -15.54
N PRO A 11 -34.18 -2.38 -15.31
CA PRO A 11 -32.96 -1.60 -15.12
C PRO A 11 -32.22 -1.98 -13.83
N LEU A 12 -32.94 -2.35 -12.77
CA LEU A 12 -32.34 -2.83 -11.51
C LEU A 12 -31.57 -4.14 -11.72
N LEU A 13 -32.19 -5.12 -12.40
CA LEU A 13 -31.56 -6.39 -12.75
C LEU A 13 -30.34 -6.19 -13.66
N LEU A 14 -30.44 -5.29 -14.64
CA LEU A 14 -29.31 -4.97 -15.51
C LEU A 14 -28.14 -4.37 -14.71
N GLY A 15 -28.42 -3.42 -13.82
CA GLY A 15 -27.40 -2.83 -12.94
C GLY A 15 -26.72 -3.86 -12.04
N LEU A 16 -27.48 -4.79 -11.46
CA LEU A 16 -26.95 -5.90 -10.64
C LEU A 16 -26.04 -6.82 -11.45
N MET A 17 -26.39 -7.13 -12.70
CA MET A 17 -25.56 -7.98 -13.57
C MET A 17 -24.25 -7.28 -13.99
N LEU A 18 -24.27 -5.96 -14.21
CA LEU A 18 -23.05 -5.18 -14.49
C LEU A 18 -22.15 -5.09 -13.26
N LEU A 19 -22.71 -4.96 -12.06
CA LEU A 19 -21.95 -4.97 -10.81
C LEU A 19 -21.32 -6.35 -10.56
N ALA A 20 -22.00 -7.44 -10.90
CA ALA A 20 -21.50 -8.80 -10.75
C ALA A 20 -20.38 -9.14 -11.75
N SER A 21 -20.40 -8.60 -12.98
CA SER A 21 -19.38 -8.88 -13.99
C SER A 21 -18.04 -8.17 -13.75
N GLY A 22 -18.00 -7.17 -12.85
CA GLY A 22 -16.77 -6.49 -12.44
C GLY A 22 -15.81 -7.33 -11.58
N CYS A 23 -16.30 -8.41 -10.97
CA CYS A 23 -15.50 -9.36 -10.18
C CYS A 23 -15.30 -10.68 -10.95
N THR A 24 -14.68 -10.63 -12.12
CA THR A 24 -14.14 -11.85 -12.73
C THR A 24 -12.73 -12.09 -12.21
N THR A 25 -12.39 -13.36 -12.01
CA THR A 25 -11.02 -13.75 -11.65
C THR A 25 -10.09 -13.36 -12.79
N LYS A 26 -9.01 -12.66 -12.47
CA LYS A 26 -7.96 -12.29 -13.42
C LYS A 26 -7.53 -13.56 -14.18
N PRO A 27 -7.67 -13.63 -15.52
CA PRO A 27 -7.27 -14.81 -16.27
C PRO A 27 -5.82 -15.14 -15.96
N ALA A 28 -5.48 -16.41 -15.71
CA ALA A 28 -4.11 -16.84 -15.44
C ALA A 28 -3.12 -16.38 -16.55
N THR A 29 -3.63 -16.23 -17.77
CA THR A 29 -2.92 -15.73 -18.96
C THR A 29 -2.59 -14.24 -18.93
N SER A 30 -3.10 -13.47 -17.97
CA SER A 30 -2.85 -12.03 -17.83
C SER A 30 -1.75 -11.71 -16.81
N LEU A 31 -1.04 -12.72 -16.33
CA LEU A 31 0.22 -12.51 -15.63
C LEU A 31 1.21 -11.91 -16.63
N PRO A 32 1.88 -10.80 -16.30
CA PRO A 32 2.96 -10.30 -17.13
C PRO A 32 4.01 -11.41 -17.30
N PRO A 33 4.71 -11.46 -18.44
CA PRO A 33 5.77 -12.42 -18.64
C PRO A 33 6.78 -12.31 -17.49
N SER A 34 7.29 -13.46 -17.02
CA SER A 34 8.38 -13.50 -16.06
C SER A 34 9.62 -12.90 -16.74
N VAL A 35 9.90 -11.63 -16.46
CA VAL A 35 11.08 -10.93 -16.95
C VAL A 35 12.16 -10.92 -15.88
N ALA A 36 13.40 -11.12 -16.29
CA ALA A 36 14.52 -10.93 -15.38
C ALA A 36 14.50 -9.48 -14.86
N PRO A 37 14.78 -9.25 -13.56
CA PRO A 37 14.88 -7.91 -13.02
C PRO A 37 15.92 -7.11 -13.79
N ALA A 38 15.67 -5.81 -13.96
CA ALA A 38 16.64 -4.91 -14.57
C ALA A 38 17.98 -5.03 -13.82
N ARG A 39 19.06 -5.27 -14.57
CA ARG A 39 20.41 -5.22 -14.01
C ARG A 39 20.76 -3.76 -13.79
N ILE A 40 20.44 -3.24 -12.60
CA ILE A 40 20.83 -1.89 -12.19
C ILE A 40 22.32 -1.96 -11.80
N PRO A 41 23.22 -1.24 -12.50
CA PRO A 41 24.61 -1.18 -12.11
C PRO A 41 24.75 -0.47 -10.75
N PRO A 42 25.77 -0.80 -9.95
CA PRO A 42 26.01 -0.12 -8.70
C PRO A 42 26.31 1.37 -8.96
N LEU A 43 25.92 2.23 -8.01
CA LEU A 43 26.22 3.67 -8.09
C LEU A 43 27.74 3.91 -8.20
N PRO A 44 28.18 4.91 -8.99
CA PRO A 44 29.55 5.42 -8.95
C PRO A 44 29.97 5.78 -7.53
N LEU A 45 31.26 5.70 -7.20
CA LEU A 45 31.76 5.92 -5.85
C LEU A 45 31.38 7.32 -5.33
N GLU A 46 31.43 8.31 -6.22
CA GLU A 46 31.12 9.71 -6.00
C GLU A 46 29.63 9.95 -5.71
N ALA A 47 28.76 9.04 -6.17
CA ALA A 47 27.31 9.11 -5.97
C ALA A 47 26.83 8.29 -4.76
N ARG A 48 27.74 7.60 -4.07
CA ARG A 48 27.40 6.82 -2.87
C ARG A 48 27.37 7.72 -1.65
N GLN A 49 26.36 7.53 -0.82
CA GLN A 49 26.35 8.09 0.52
C GLN A 49 27.36 7.31 1.39
N PRO A 50 28.00 7.98 2.37
CA PRO A 50 28.83 7.29 3.36
C PRO A 50 28.01 6.26 4.13
N ALA A 51 28.69 5.27 4.70
CA ALA A 51 28.04 4.27 5.54
C ALA A 51 27.28 4.96 6.68
N ALA A 52 26.04 4.53 6.91
CA ALA A 52 25.24 5.06 8.00
C ALA A 52 25.97 4.81 9.34
N PRO A 53 26.04 5.81 10.24
CA PRO A 53 26.62 5.60 11.55
C PRO A 53 25.91 4.48 12.35
N PRO A 54 26.58 3.85 13.33
CA PRO A 54 26.01 2.72 14.08
C PRO A 54 24.69 3.06 14.80
N TRP A 55 24.54 4.31 15.25
CA TRP A 55 23.31 4.79 15.91
C TRP A 55 22.12 4.96 14.95
N CYS A 56 22.32 4.80 13.64
CA CYS A 56 21.28 4.90 12.62
C CYS A 56 20.67 3.54 12.21
N SER A 57 21.01 2.45 12.90
CA SER A 57 20.48 1.10 12.64
C SER A 57 19.40 0.73 13.66
N PRO A 58 18.22 0.19 13.28
CA PRO A 58 17.78 -0.19 11.92
C PRO A 58 17.24 0.97 11.09
N THR A 59 16.84 2.07 11.73
CA THR A 59 16.59 3.37 11.08
C THR A 59 17.04 4.50 12.00
N CYS A 60 17.59 5.58 11.44
CA CYS A 60 17.92 6.79 12.20
C CYS A 60 16.73 7.33 13.01
N SER A 61 15.52 7.15 12.47
CA SER A 61 14.29 7.53 13.15
C SER A 61 14.01 6.68 14.40
N HIS A 62 14.44 5.42 14.48
CA HIS A 62 14.11 4.55 15.61
C HIS A 62 14.70 5.07 16.93
N GLY A 63 15.98 5.44 16.94
CA GLY A 63 16.63 6.04 18.12
C GLY A 63 15.97 7.35 18.54
N LEU A 64 15.65 8.22 17.57
CA LEU A 64 14.95 9.49 17.82
C LEU A 64 13.53 9.28 18.36
N MET A 65 12.84 8.22 17.92
CA MET A 65 11.52 7.87 18.44
C MET A 65 11.58 7.44 19.91
N LEU A 66 12.57 6.63 20.28
CA LEU A 66 12.78 6.18 21.66
C LEU A 66 13.10 7.35 22.59
N GLU A 67 14.02 8.23 22.19
CA GLU A 67 14.35 9.44 22.94
C GLU A 67 13.10 10.30 23.17
N ARG A 68 12.36 10.63 22.11
CA ARG A 68 11.13 11.42 22.21
C ARG A 68 10.12 10.81 23.19
N GLU A 69 9.95 9.49 23.18
CA GLU A 69 9.04 8.79 24.09
C GLU A 69 9.50 8.92 25.55
N SER A 70 10.81 8.74 25.79
CA SER A 70 11.41 8.93 27.12
C SER A 70 11.22 10.36 27.65
N TRP A 71 11.38 11.37 26.80
CA TRP A 71 11.12 12.77 27.17
C TRP A 71 9.65 13.01 27.47
N ARG A 72 8.75 12.47 26.63
CA ARG A 72 7.31 12.59 26.84
C ARG A 72 6.90 12.07 28.22
N GLN A 73 7.32 10.85 28.56
CA GLN A 73 7.00 10.23 29.85
C GLN A 73 7.42 11.10 31.03
N ARG A 74 8.69 11.55 31.05
CA ARG A 74 9.22 12.43 32.11
C ARG A 74 8.46 13.74 32.28
N MET A 75 7.94 14.30 31.18
CA MET A 75 7.18 15.56 31.23
C MET A 75 5.70 15.37 31.59
N THR A 76 5.22 14.13 31.58
CA THR A 76 3.80 13.80 31.85
C THR A 76 3.61 12.99 33.13
N GLU A 77 4.67 12.76 33.92
CA GLU A 77 4.54 12.16 35.23
C GLU A 77 3.74 13.09 36.16
N PRO A 78 2.71 12.57 36.86
CA PRO A 78 2.04 13.31 37.93
C PRO A 78 3.01 13.58 39.09
N GLU A 79 2.85 14.72 39.75
CA GLU A 79 3.58 15.06 40.98
C GLU A 79 3.31 14.08 42.14
#